data_AF-A0A7V4G736-F1
#
_entry.id   AF-A0A7V4G736-F1
#
_cell.length_a   1.000
_cell.length_b   1.000
_cell.length_c   1.000
_cell.angle_alpha   90.00
_cell.angle_beta   90.00
_cell.angle_gamma   90.00
#
_symmetry.space_group_name_H-M   'P 1'
#
loop_
_entity.id
_entity.type
_entity.pdbx_description
1 polymer ?
#
loop_
_entity_poly.entity_id
_entity_poly.type
_entity_poly.pdbx_seq_one_letter_code
_entity_poly.pdbx_strand_id
1 'polypeptide(L)'
;LSGYRTDTPPFAARDFEVQEPVVYLKPGSTGAVTSGGIYTGSSSRTYVVEIVEGGGVGSGTYKVSADGGQTWSAVQTIPAGAVNLGDGVQATLSGTWESGDRFSIAVYRPIAYQGDTHNLEIAIAPHSTMVVNTIGATAVGGDGEPNDLFLILARLKSGLEGNDLKVIGDSLVALRDYQKQLNSIVAGLGAAQERISMKQETYTTLTSQLEKEISQRGDTDVVEAVNLLRTKEAAYQAALLASSKIMNLSLMDYL
;
A
#
# COMPACT_ATOMS: atom_id res chain seq x y z
N LEU A 1 0.13 -2.32 5.77
CA LEU A 1 -0.48 -2.69 4.48
C LEU A 1 -1.70 -3.52 4.82
N SER A 2 -2.91 -3.00 4.60
CA SER A 2 -4.12 -3.78 4.91
C SER A 2 -4.90 -4.04 3.63
N GLY A 3 -5.42 -5.26 3.55
CA GLY A 3 -6.52 -5.68 2.70
C GLY A 3 -7.37 -6.64 3.53
N TYR A 4 -8.67 -6.71 3.29
CA TYR A 4 -9.58 -7.70 3.87
C TYR A 4 -9.20 -9.14 3.48
N ARG A 5 -8.42 -9.33 2.42
CA ARG A 5 -7.99 -10.64 1.95
C ARG A 5 -6.76 -11.14 2.72
N THR A 6 -6.98 -11.91 3.77
CA THR A 6 -5.92 -12.49 4.64
C THR A 6 -5.58 -13.95 4.32
N ASP A 7 -6.32 -14.57 3.40
CA ASP A 7 -6.18 -15.98 3.02
C ASP A 7 -5.07 -16.25 2.00
N THR A 8 -4.54 -15.20 1.38
CA THR A 8 -3.55 -15.27 0.30
C THR A 8 -2.43 -14.25 0.54
N PRO A 9 -1.16 -14.57 0.23
CA PRO A 9 -0.09 -13.58 0.30
C PRO A 9 -0.40 -12.35 -0.57
N PRO A 10 -0.22 -11.12 -0.06
CA PRO A 10 -0.61 -9.89 -0.77
C PRO A 10 0.20 -9.62 -2.03
N PHE A 11 1.39 -10.22 -2.16
CA PHE A 11 2.24 -10.10 -3.33
C PHE A 11 2.66 -11.50 -3.81
N ALA A 12 2.56 -11.73 -5.11
CA ALA A 12 3.10 -12.93 -5.73
C ALA A 12 3.89 -12.61 -7.00
N ALA A 13 5.01 -13.31 -7.16
CA ALA A 13 5.75 -13.29 -8.41
C ALA A 13 4.97 -14.06 -9.48
N ARG A 14 4.80 -13.45 -10.65
CA ARG A 14 4.21 -14.09 -11.83
C ARG A 14 5.26 -14.92 -12.57
N ASP A 15 4.93 -15.40 -13.76
CA ASP A 15 5.88 -16.07 -14.63
C ASP A 15 6.96 -15.09 -15.13
N PHE A 16 8.07 -15.62 -15.64
CA PHE A 16 9.11 -14.80 -16.24
C PHE A 16 8.57 -14.08 -17.47
N GLU A 17 8.89 -12.80 -17.57
CA GLU A 17 8.47 -11.96 -18.68
C GLU A 17 9.70 -11.34 -19.33
N VAL A 18 9.83 -11.54 -20.65
CA VAL A 18 10.83 -10.87 -21.49
C VAL A 18 10.39 -9.42 -21.65
N GLN A 19 11.24 -8.50 -21.21
CA GLN A 19 10.92 -7.07 -21.20
C GLN A 19 11.20 -6.43 -22.56
N GLU A 20 10.65 -5.23 -22.74
CA GLU A 20 10.99 -4.38 -23.88
C GLU A 20 12.49 -4.03 -23.90
N PRO A 21 13.10 -3.95 -25.09
CA PRO A 21 14.51 -3.65 -25.22
C PRO A 21 14.82 -2.20 -24.84
N VAL A 22 15.93 -2.01 -24.14
CA VAL A 22 16.54 -0.69 -23.95
C VAL A 22 17.63 -0.51 -25.01
N VAL A 23 17.44 0.44 -25.92
CA VAL A 23 18.30 0.63 -27.11
C VAL A 23 19.06 1.94 -27.02
N TYR A 24 20.36 1.90 -27.31
CA TYR A 24 21.25 3.04 -27.46
C TYR A 24 21.82 3.07 -28.87
N LEU A 25 21.29 4.00 -29.66
CA LEU A 25 21.68 4.21 -31.04
C LEU A 25 22.64 5.40 -31.16
N LYS A 26 23.66 5.25 -32.00
CA LYS A 26 24.51 6.35 -32.43
C LYS A 26 23.80 7.20 -33.49
N PRO A 27 24.26 8.45 -33.71
CA PRO A 27 23.75 9.29 -34.78
C PRO A 27 23.89 8.59 -36.14
N GLY A 28 22.81 8.52 -36.91
CA GLY A 28 22.77 7.88 -38.23
C GLY A 28 22.17 6.46 -38.23
N SER A 29 22.08 5.81 -37.07
CA SER A 29 21.41 4.52 -36.95
C SER A 29 19.89 4.64 -37.05
N THR A 30 19.26 3.71 -37.75
CA THR A 30 17.80 3.52 -37.78
C THR A 30 17.39 2.18 -37.16
N GLY A 31 18.32 1.54 -36.45
CA GLY A 31 18.16 0.23 -35.83
C GLY A 31 16.98 0.18 -34.87
N ALA A 32 16.13 -0.82 -35.02
CA ALA A 32 15.03 -1.09 -34.09
C ALA A 32 15.05 -2.55 -33.68
N VAL A 33 14.67 -2.80 -32.41
CA VAL A 33 14.66 -4.14 -31.80
C VAL A 33 13.28 -4.41 -31.27
N THR A 34 12.81 -5.63 -31.47
CA THR A 34 11.64 -6.17 -30.80
C THR A 34 12.07 -7.42 -30.05
N SER A 35 11.78 -7.47 -28.74
CA SER A 35 12.05 -8.64 -27.92
C SER A 35 10.97 -9.71 -28.12
N GLY A 36 11.31 -10.97 -27.85
CA GLY A 36 10.38 -12.09 -27.99
C GLY A 36 10.95 -13.39 -27.44
N GLY A 37 10.28 -14.49 -27.78
CA GLY A 37 10.61 -15.82 -27.26
C GLY A 37 9.95 -16.11 -25.91
N ILE A 38 10.17 -17.33 -25.41
CA ILE A 38 9.67 -17.80 -24.12
C ILE A 38 10.89 -18.13 -23.28
N TYR A 39 11.02 -17.46 -22.12
CA TYR A 39 12.17 -17.68 -21.26
C TYR A 39 12.13 -19.07 -20.61
N THR A 40 13.21 -19.83 -20.76
CA THR A 40 13.36 -21.17 -20.18
C THR A 40 14.32 -21.22 -19.00
N GLY A 41 14.92 -20.08 -18.63
CA GLY A 41 15.85 -19.99 -17.51
C GLY A 41 15.14 -19.99 -16.14
N SER A 42 15.91 -20.20 -15.08
CA SER A 42 15.40 -20.29 -13.71
C SER A 42 15.62 -19.03 -12.86
N SER A 43 16.34 -18.04 -13.38
CA SER A 43 16.66 -16.79 -12.68
C SER A 43 16.51 -15.58 -13.60
N SER A 44 16.26 -14.40 -13.02
CA SER A 44 16.20 -13.15 -13.79
C SER A 44 17.58 -12.80 -14.34
N ARG A 45 17.65 -12.33 -15.58
CA ARG A 45 18.91 -12.03 -16.28
C ARG A 45 18.73 -10.92 -17.31
N THR A 46 19.78 -10.14 -17.55
CA THR A 46 19.84 -9.16 -18.64
C THR A 46 20.77 -9.63 -19.74
N TYR A 47 20.26 -9.70 -20.97
CA TYR A 47 21.05 -9.94 -22.17
C TYR A 47 21.45 -8.62 -22.79
N VAL A 48 22.73 -8.51 -23.13
CA VAL A 48 23.30 -7.34 -23.78
C VAL A 48 23.75 -7.74 -25.18
N VAL A 49 23.44 -6.90 -26.16
CA VAL A 49 23.91 -7.06 -27.53
C VAL A 49 24.67 -5.82 -27.95
N GLU A 50 25.82 -6.02 -28.57
CA GLU A 50 26.65 -4.96 -29.14
C GLU A 50 26.86 -5.24 -30.64
N ILE A 51 26.65 -4.22 -31.46
CA ILE A 51 26.91 -4.26 -32.90
C ILE A 51 28.41 -4.07 -33.11
N VAL A 52 29.05 -5.04 -33.76
CA VAL A 52 30.50 -5.03 -34.02
C VAL A 52 30.77 -4.30 -35.33
N GLU A 53 30.16 -4.75 -36.42
CA GLU A 53 30.17 -4.07 -37.72
C GLU A 53 28.77 -3.54 -38.06
N GLY A 54 28.73 -2.27 -38.46
CA GLY A 54 27.48 -1.63 -38.89
C GLY A 54 26.92 -2.24 -40.16
N GLY A 55 25.62 -2.10 -40.34
CA GLY A 55 24.88 -2.69 -41.46
C GLY A 55 23.46 -3.08 -41.08
N GLY A 56 22.76 -3.70 -42.02
CA GLY A 56 21.44 -4.26 -41.79
C GLY A 56 21.50 -5.78 -41.75
N VAL A 57 20.36 -6.41 -42.00
CA VAL A 57 20.26 -7.84 -42.23
C VAL A 57 21.26 -8.31 -43.30
N GLY A 58 22.05 -9.32 -42.97
CA GLY A 58 23.02 -9.94 -43.87
C GLY A 58 24.36 -9.22 -44.03
N SER A 59 24.52 -7.99 -43.51
CA SER A 59 25.76 -7.23 -43.58
C SER A 59 26.30 -6.80 -42.22
N GLY A 60 25.43 -6.40 -41.29
CA GLY A 60 25.84 -6.04 -39.94
C GLY A 60 26.18 -7.28 -39.11
N THR A 61 27.05 -7.11 -38.12
CA THR A 61 27.44 -8.18 -37.19
C THR A 61 27.25 -7.78 -35.75
N TYR A 62 26.96 -8.74 -34.89
CA TYR A 62 26.70 -8.54 -33.46
C TYR A 62 27.36 -9.61 -32.61
N LYS A 63 27.48 -9.33 -31.33
CA LYS A 63 27.86 -10.28 -30.28
C LYS A 63 26.91 -10.11 -29.10
N VAL A 64 26.67 -11.20 -28.37
CA VAL A 64 25.74 -11.24 -27.24
C VAL A 64 26.53 -11.52 -25.96
N SER A 65 26.14 -10.87 -24.87
CA SER A 65 26.63 -11.11 -23.52
C SER A 65 25.47 -11.36 -22.58
N ALA A 66 25.63 -12.33 -21.68
CA ALA A 66 24.67 -12.69 -20.64
C ALA A 66 25.12 -12.24 -19.23
N ASP A 67 26.26 -11.53 -19.14
CA ASP A 67 26.95 -11.18 -17.88
C ASP A 67 27.42 -9.72 -17.85
N GLY A 68 26.73 -8.84 -18.59
CA GLY A 68 27.00 -7.40 -18.57
C GLY A 68 28.21 -6.97 -19.38
N GLY A 69 28.67 -7.81 -20.31
CA GLY A 69 29.79 -7.56 -21.21
C GLY A 69 31.13 -8.08 -20.70
N GLN A 70 31.15 -8.95 -19.67
CA GLN A 70 32.38 -9.59 -19.21
C GLN A 70 32.81 -10.70 -20.17
N THR A 71 31.85 -11.50 -20.63
CA THR A 71 32.03 -12.48 -21.70
C THR A 71 31.10 -12.19 -22.86
N TRP A 72 31.58 -12.52 -24.06
CA TRP A 72 30.86 -12.30 -25.31
C TRP A 72 30.82 -13.58 -26.12
N SER A 73 29.69 -13.81 -26.78
CA SER A 73 29.56 -14.85 -27.80
C SER A 73 30.52 -14.59 -28.96
N ALA A 74 30.69 -15.60 -29.82
CA ALA A 74 31.26 -15.38 -31.14
C ALA A 74 30.47 -14.30 -31.90
N VAL A 75 31.16 -13.58 -32.77
CA VAL A 75 30.55 -12.59 -33.66
C VAL A 75 29.67 -13.31 -34.68
N GLN A 76 28.45 -12.83 -34.85
CA GLN A 76 27.43 -13.39 -35.75
C GLN A 76 26.89 -12.31 -36.68
N THR A 77 26.51 -12.68 -37.90
CA THR A 77 25.83 -11.78 -38.84
C THR A 77 24.35 -11.64 -38.47
N ILE A 78 23.81 -10.43 -38.58
CA ILE A 78 22.38 -10.16 -38.35
C ILE A 78 21.54 -10.97 -39.35
N PRO A 79 20.73 -11.95 -38.91
CA PRO A 79 19.89 -12.75 -39.79
C PRO A 79 18.62 -11.98 -40.20
N ALA A 80 17.91 -12.48 -41.20
CA ALA A 80 16.61 -11.91 -41.63
C ALA A 80 15.44 -12.21 -40.67
N GLY A 81 15.71 -12.86 -39.52
CA GLY A 81 14.71 -13.29 -38.56
C GLY A 81 15.20 -13.13 -37.12
N ALA A 82 14.60 -13.90 -36.22
CA ALA A 82 14.90 -13.81 -34.80
C ALA A 82 16.34 -14.25 -34.47
N VAL A 83 17.04 -13.41 -33.73
CA VAL A 83 18.32 -13.69 -33.09
C VAL A 83 18.07 -14.34 -31.75
N ASN A 84 18.72 -15.47 -31.47
CA ASN A 84 18.69 -16.11 -30.16
C ASN A 84 19.74 -15.48 -29.24
N LEU A 85 19.30 -14.98 -28.08
CA LEU A 85 20.19 -14.37 -27.09
C LEU A 85 20.62 -15.36 -25.99
N GLY A 86 19.82 -16.39 -25.75
CA GLY A 86 20.05 -17.40 -24.72
C GLY A 86 18.77 -17.72 -23.95
N ASP A 87 18.69 -18.91 -23.36
CA ASP A 87 17.57 -19.36 -22.51
C ASP A 87 16.17 -19.09 -23.10
N GLY A 88 16.02 -19.26 -24.42
CA GLY A 88 14.76 -19.05 -25.15
C GLY A 88 14.42 -17.60 -25.48
N VAL A 89 15.21 -16.61 -25.01
CA VAL A 89 15.06 -15.19 -25.35
C VAL A 89 15.48 -14.94 -26.79
N GLN A 90 14.65 -14.20 -27.51
CA GLN A 90 14.85 -13.82 -28.89
C GLN A 90 14.77 -12.31 -29.08
N ALA A 91 15.47 -11.80 -30.09
CA ALA A 91 15.40 -10.42 -30.53
C ALA A 91 15.29 -10.37 -32.05
N THR A 92 14.36 -9.57 -32.58
CA THR A 92 14.29 -9.28 -34.02
C THR A 92 14.89 -7.91 -34.26
N LEU A 93 15.98 -7.85 -35.02
CA LEU A 93 16.66 -6.62 -35.39
C LEU A 93 16.18 -6.16 -36.76
N SER A 94 15.91 -4.87 -36.90
CA SER A 94 15.52 -4.24 -38.16
C SER A 94 16.21 -2.89 -38.33
N GLY A 95 16.12 -2.30 -39.52
CA GLY A 95 16.79 -1.04 -39.83
C GLY A 95 18.30 -1.17 -40.07
N THR A 96 18.99 -0.04 -40.04
CA THR A 96 20.45 0.06 -40.21
C THR A 96 21.14 0.38 -38.88
N TRP A 97 22.20 -0.36 -38.60
CA TRP A 97 22.97 -0.26 -37.38
C TRP A 97 24.34 0.35 -37.64
N GLU A 98 24.89 1.06 -36.67
CA GLU A 98 26.25 1.55 -36.66
C GLU A 98 27.13 0.73 -35.71
N SER A 99 28.43 0.67 -35.98
CA SER A 99 29.37 -0.03 -35.09
C SER A 99 29.36 0.58 -33.70
N GLY A 100 29.20 -0.27 -32.68
CA GLY A 100 29.09 0.10 -31.27
C GLY A 100 27.71 0.57 -30.82
N ASP A 101 26.67 0.44 -31.65
CA ASP A 101 25.29 0.46 -31.15
C ASP A 101 25.09 -0.69 -30.14
N ARG A 102 24.30 -0.43 -29.10
CA ARG A 102 24.08 -1.40 -28.02
C ARG A 102 22.62 -1.43 -27.62
N PHE A 103 22.12 -2.62 -27.33
CA PHE A 103 20.83 -2.76 -26.67
C PHE A 103 20.88 -3.83 -25.58
N SER A 104 19.91 -3.79 -24.69
CA SER A 104 19.74 -4.82 -23.67
C SER A 104 18.29 -5.25 -23.55
N ILE A 105 18.09 -6.52 -23.23
CA ILE A 105 16.78 -7.13 -22.98
C ILE A 105 16.85 -7.81 -21.63
N ALA A 106 16.06 -7.31 -20.69
CA ALA A 106 15.94 -7.88 -19.36
C ALA A 106 14.85 -8.95 -19.32
N VAL A 107 15.05 -9.95 -18.47
CA VAL A 107 14.02 -10.93 -18.13
C VAL A 107 13.91 -10.99 -16.62
N TYR A 108 12.71 -10.77 -16.10
CA TYR A 108 12.41 -10.90 -14.68
C TYR A 108 10.97 -11.32 -14.46
N ARG A 109 10.67 -11.74 -13.23
CA ARG A 109 9.30 -12.05 -12.79
C ARG A 109 8.68 -10.77 -12.22
N PRO A 110 7.65 -10.20 -12.85
CA PRO A 110 6.93 -9.10 -12.24
C PRO A 110 6.22 -9.60 -10.98
N ILE A 111 6.17 -8.75 -9.96
CA ILE A 111 5.44 -9.03 -8.73
C ILE A 111 4.09 -8.34 -8.86
N ALA A 112 3.01 -9.06 -8.64
CA ALA A 112 1.65 -8.53 -8.71
C ALA A 112 1.04 -8.42 -7.31
N TYR A 113 0.27 -7.36 -7.11
CA TYR A 113 -0.57 -7.20 -5.93
C TYR A 113 -1.83 -8.07 -6.05
N GLN A 114 -2.07 -8.90 -5.04
CA GLN A 114 -3.20 -9.82 -4.95
C GLN A 114 -4.18 -9.46 -3.82
N GLY A 115 -3.85 -8.44 -3.05
CA GLY A 115 -4.75 -7.89 -2.06
C GLY A 115 -5.87 -7.09 -2.71
N ASP A 116 -6.73 -6.54 -1.88
CA ASP A 116 -7.81 -5.69 -2.32
C ASP A 116 -7.49 -4.20 -2.21
N THR A 117 -8.40 -3.40 -2.76
CA THR A 117 -8.30 -1.94 -2.80
C THR A 117 -9.24 -1.27 -1.80
N HIS A 118 -9.64 -1.95 -0.72
CA HIS A 118 -10.62 -1.39 0.22
C HIS A 118 -9.95 -0.60 1.35
N ASN A 119 -10.60 0.49 1.71
CA ASN A 119 -10.23 1.29 2.86
C ASN A 119 -10.81 0.65 4.12
N LEU A 120 -9.99 0.58 5.17
CA LEU A 120 -10.44 0.32 6.53
C LEU A 120 -10.89 1.65 7.12
N GLU A 121 -12.19 1.76 7.37
CA GLU A 121 -12.80 2.95 7.94
C GLU A 121 -13.21 2.71 9.39
N ILE A 122 -12.85 3.64 10.27
CA ILE A 122 -13.26 3.65 11.67
C ILE A 122 -14.18 4.83 11.91
N ALA A 123 -15.32 4.61 12.58
CA ALA A 123 -16.20 5.69 13.02
C ALA A 123 -15.53 6.50 14.15
N ILE A 124 -15.40 7.80 13.96
CA ILE A 124 -14.73 8.72 14.90
C ILE A 124 -15.66 9.80 15.47
N ALA A 125 -16.89 9.92 14.94
CA ALA A 125 -17.97 10.74 15.47
C ALA A 125 -19.33 10.20 14.97
N PRO A 126 -20.48 10.63 15.52
CA PRO A 126 -21.77 10.40 14.88
C PRO A 126 -21.72 10.92 13.44
N HIS A 127 -22.00 10.04 12.48
CA HIS A 127 -21.95 10.31 11.04
C HIS A 127 -20.56 10.71 10.48
N SER A 128 -19.46 10.36 11.15
CA SER A 128 -18.09 10.60 10.64
C SER A 128 -17.22 9.36 10.73
N THR A 129 -16.65 8.96 9.59
CA THR A 129 -15.66 7.89 9.48
C THR A 129 -14.30 8.45 9.07
N MET A 130 -13.24 7.69 9.37
CA MET A 130 -11.88 7.99 8.96
C MET A 130 -11.19 6.74 8.44
N VAL A 131 -10.49 6.89 7.31
CA VAL A 131 -9.64 5.86 6.74
C VAL A 131 -8.36 5.75 7.57
N VAL A 132 -8.00 4.53 7.98
CA VAL A 132 -6.86 4.27 8.89
C VAL A 132 -5.81 3.34 8.29
N ASN A 133 -5.97 2.97 7.02
CA ASN A 133 -5.04 2.12 6.31
C ASN A 133 -4.52 2.78 5.03
N THR A 134 -3.58 2.08 4.41
CA THR A 134 -3.14 2.32 3.04
C THR A 134 -3.16 1.00 2.30
N ILE A 135 -3.55 1.05 1.04
CA ILE A 135 -3.62 -0.10 0.13
C ILE A 135 -2.20 -0.57 -0.19
N GLY A 136 -2.01 -1.89 -0.25
CA GLY A 136 -0.70 -2.49 -0.50
C GLY A 136 -0.06 -2.05 -1.82
N ALA A 137 -0.88 -1.99 -2.89
CA ALA A 137 -0.46 -1.47 -4.19
C ALA A 137 0.09 -0.05 -4.11
N THR A 138 -0.66 0.87 -3.51
CA THR A 138 -0.24 2.29 -3.38
C THR A 138 0.98 2.48 -2.50
N ALA A 139 1.15 1.64 -1.47
CA ALA A 139 2.22 1.79 -0.51
C ALA A 139 3.52 1.10 -0.92
N VAL A 140 3.46 0.03 -1.71
CA VAL A 140 4.63 -0.78 -2.11
C VAL A 140 4.75 -0.96 -3.61
N GLY A 141 3.65 -1.23 -4.31
CA GLY A 141 3.62 -1.49 -5.75
C GLY A 141 2.89 -2.79 -6.10
N GLY A 142 3.18 -3.38 -7.25
CA GLY A 142 2.54 -4.57 -7.77
C GLY A 142 1.35 -4.30 -8.68
N ASP A 143 1.12 -3.04 -9.06
CA ASP A 143 0.15 -2.57 -10.03
C ASP A 143 0.79 -2.15 -11.37
N GLY A 144 2.13 -2.16 -11.46
CA GLY A 144 2.87 -1.76 -12.66
C GLY A 144 2.98 -0.25 -12.87
N GLU A 145 2.56 0.55 -11.89
CA GLU A 145 2.68 2.00 -11.95
C GLU A 145 4.14 2.47 -11.80
N PRO A 146 4.48 3.70 -12.22
CA PRO A 146 5.86 4.21 -12.16
C PRO A 146 6.49 4.18 -10.75
N ASN A 147 5.68 4.28 -9.70
CA ASN A 147 6.12 4.27 -8.30
C ASN A 147 6.05 2.86 -7.66
N ASP A 148 6.02 1.80 -8.47
CA ASP A 148 6.09 0.42 -8.01
C ASP A 148 7.52 0.06 -7.58
N LEU A 149 7.72 -0.22 -6.28
CA LEU A 149 9.03 -0.58 -5.74
C LEU A 149 9.60 -1.84 -6.41
N PHE A 150 8.78 -2.84 -6.71
CA PHE A 150 9.24 -4.08 -7.33
C PHE A 150 9.74 -3.82 -8.74
N LEU A 151 9.04 -2.99 -9.51
CA LEU A 151 9.46 -2.58 -10.84
C LEU A 151 10.76 -1.75 -10.79
N ILE A 152 10.85 -0.80 -9.85
CA ILE A 152 12.06 0.02 -9.65
C ILE A 152 13.27 -0.87 -9.33
N LEU A 153 13.13 -1.84 -8.42
CA LEU A 153 14.20 -2.75 -8.05
C LEU A 153 14.55 -3.73 -9.19
N ALA A 154 13.55 -4.20 -9.94
CA ALA A 154 13.78 -5.06 -11.10
C ALA A 154 14.57 -4.32 -12.19
N ARG A 155 14.24 -3.05 -12.46
CA ARG A 155 14.98 -2.19 -13.39
C ARG A 155 16.39 -1.89 -12.89
N LEU A 156 16.56 -1.61 -11.59
CA LEU A 156 17.88 -1.40 -11.00
C LEU A 156 18.77 -2.64 -11.14
N LYS A 157 18.24 -3.83 -10.80
CA LYS A 157 18.95 -5.10 -11.01
C LYS A 157 19.32 -5.28 -12.48
N SER A 158 18.36 -5.03 -13.37
CA SER A 158 18.58 -5.21 -14.81
C SER A 158 19.67 -4.27 -15.34
N GLY A 159 19.68 -3.02 -14.87
CA GLY A 159 20.72 -2.04 -15.21
C GLY A 159 22.09 -2.41 -14.65
N LEU A 160 22.16 -2.95 -13.43
CA LEU A 160 23.42 -3.46 -12.84
C LEU A 160 23.96 -4.66 -13.64
N GLU A 161 23.11 -5.62 -13.97
CA GLU A 161 23.50 -6.80 -14.77
C GLU A 161 23.84 -6.44 -16.21
N GLY A 162 23.17 -5.45 -16.79
CA GLY A 162 23.46 -4.93 -18.12
C GLY A 162 24.65 -3.97 -18.16
N ASN A 163 25.19 -3.57 -17.00
CA ASN A 163 26.16 -2.48 -16.87
C ASN A 163 25.69 -1.21 -17.63
N ASP A 164 24.44 -0.81 -17.39
CA ASP A 164 23.78 0.34 -18.00
C ASP A 164 23.64 1.47 -16.98
N LEU A 165 24.58 2.42 -17.04
CA LEU A 165 24.64 3.56 -16.13
C LEU A 165 23.41 4.46 -16.19
N LYS A 166 22.74 4.55 -17.34
CA LYS A 166 21.55 5.39 -17.48
C LYS A 166 20.36 4.74 -16.78
N VAL A 167 20.12 3.45 -17.01
CA VAL A 167 19.05 2.70 -16.32
C VAL A 167 19.28 2.67 -14.82
N ILE A 168 20.54 2.52 -14.37
CA ILE A 168 20.90 2.62 -12.94
C ILE A 168 20.54 4.00 -12.40
N GLY A 169 20.97 5.08 -13.08
CA GLY A 169 20.68 6.46 -12.68
C GLY A 169 19.18 6.75 -12.58
N ASP A 170 18.42 6.37 -13.60
CA ASP A 170 16.97 6.54 -13.65
C ASP A 170 16.27 5.76 -12.52
N SER A 171 16.72 4.52 -12.25
CA SER A 171 16.17 3.70 -11.17
C SER A 171 16.46 4.28 -9.78
N LEU A 172 17.63 4.89 -9.56
CA LEU A 172 17.96 5.56 -8.31
C LEU A 172 17.11 6.83 -8.09
N VAL A 173 16.82 7.57 -9.15
CA VAL A 173 15.88 8.71 -9.10
C VAL A 173 14.49 8.23 -8.70
N ALA A 174 13.98 7.18 -9.36
CA ALA A 174 12.68 6.60 -9.04
C ALA A 174 12.62 6.06 -7.60
N LEU A 175 13.68 5.42 -7.11
CA LEU A 175 13.75 4.92 -5.74
C LEU A 175 13.68 6.05 -4.69
N ARG A 176 14.35 7.18 -4.96
CA ARG A 176 14.26 8.38 -4.11
C ARG A 176 12.86 8.97 -4.12
N ASP A 177 12.17 8.97 -5.26
CA ASP A 177 10.81 9.49 -5.36
C ASP A 177 9.81 8.55 -4.66
N TYR A 178 9.99 7.24 -4.77
CA TYR A 178 9.28 6.24 -3.95
C TYR A 178 9.49 6.49 -2.44
N GLN A 179 10.73 6.77 -2.00
CA GLN A 179 11.01 7.09 -0.60
C GLN A 179 10.23 8.32 -0.11
N LYS A 180 10.09 9.36 -0.94
CA LYS A 180 9.26 10.54 -0.61
C LYS A 180 7.79 10.16 -0.46
N GLN A 181 7.26 9.35 -1.37
CA GLN A 181 5.89 8.85 -1.29
C GLN A 181 5.66 8.03 -0.02
N LEU A 182 6.56 7.09 0.29
CA LEU A 182 6.49 6.27 1.50
C LEU A 182 6.47 7.16 2.75
N ASN A 183 7.35 8.17 2.83
CA ASN A 183 7.36 9.12 3.94
C ASN A 183 6.04 9.90 4.05
N SER A 184 5.43 10.28 2.94
CA SER A 184 4.10 10.93 2.94
C SER A 184 3.01 10.00 3.45
N ILE A 185 3.03 8.72 3.08
CA ILE A 185 2.10 7.70 3.57
C ILE A 185 2.26 7.50 5.08
N VAL A 186 3.50 7.36 5.56
CA VAL A 186 3.79 7.20 7.00
C VAL A 186 3.35 8.44 7.79
N ALA A 187 3.61 9.65 7.28
CA ALA A 187 3.15 10.88 7.90
C ALA A 187 1.61 10.98 7.96
N GLY A 188 0.92 10.59 6.89
CA GLY A 188 -0.54 10.52 6.83
C GLY A 188 -1.13 9.54 7.85
N LEU A 189 -0.54 8.34 7.96
CA LEU A 189 -0.93 7.34 8.96
C LEU A 189 -0.68 7.84 10.39
N GLY A 190 0.45 8.52 10.63
CA GLY A 190 0.73 9.13 11.93
C GLY A 190 -0.28 10.23 12.31
N ALA A 191 -0.65 11.08 11.35
CA ALA A 191 -1.69 12.10 11.56
C ALA A 191 -3.07 11.48 11.81
N ALA A 192 -3.40 10.38 11.12
CA ALA A 192 -4.62 9.63 11.37
C ALA A 192 -4.61 9.02 12.78
N GLN A 193 -3.50 8.40 13.19
CA GLN A 193 -3.32 7.84 14.53
C GLN A 193 -3.52 8.90 15.62
N GLU A 194 -2.89 10.07 15.48
CA GLU A 194 -3.06 11.19 16.43
C GLU A 194 -4.52 11.65 16.52
N ARG A 195 -5.21 11.71 15.38
CA ARG A 195 -6.63 12.07 15.36
C ARG A 195 -7.50 11.03 16.07
N ILE A 196 -7.18 9.74 15.97
CA ILE A 196 -7.88 8.68 16.73
C ILE A 196 -7.64 8.88 18.23
N SER A 197 -6.39 9.10 18.64
CA SER A 197 -6.04 9.31 20.05
C SER A 197 -6.79 10.49 20.67
N MET A 198 -6.80 11.65 20.00
CA MET A 198 -7.56 12.82 20.46
C MET A 198 -9.07 12.56 20.56
N LYS A 199 -9.64 11.80 19.61
CA LYS A 199 -11.06 11.42 19.66
C LYS A 199 -11.35 10.47 20.81
N GLN A 200 -10.48 9.50 21.07
CA GLN A 200 -10.61 8.59 22.19
C GLN A 200 -10.55 9.33 23.55
N GLU A 201 -9.66 10.31 23.70
CA GLU A 201 -9.60 11.17 24.89
C GLU A 201 -10.88 12.00 25.06
N THR A 202 -11.37 12.59 23.98
CA THR A 202 -12.65 13.34 23.97
C THR A 202 -13.82 12.45 24.38
N TYR A 203 -13.90 11.23 23.84
CA TYR A 203 -14.94 10.26 24.18
C TYR A 203 -14.87 9.81 25.64
N THR A 204 -13.68 9.59 26.16
CA THR A 204 -13.47 9.24 27.58
C THR A 204 -13.95 10.37 28.49
N THR A 205 -13.61 11.62 28.14
CA THR A 205 -14.05 12.81 28.88
C THR A 205 -15.57 12.96 28.84
N LEU A 206 -16.19 12.83 27.66
CA LEU A 206 -17.65 12.92 27.50
C LEU A 206 -18.37 11.82 28.29
N THR A 207 -17.83 10.60 28.28
CA THR A 207 -18.40 9.48 29.05
C THR A 207 -18.35 9.78 30.55
N SER A 208 -17.21 10.24 31.06
CA SER A 208 -17.07 10.62 32.47
C SER A 208 -18.00 11.77 32.88
N GLN A 209 -18.18 12.76 32.01
CA GLN A 209 -19.13 13.85 32.25
C GLN A 209 -20.57 13.35 32.29
N LEU A 210 -20.96 12.48 31.34
CA LEU A 210 -22.31 11.89 31.30
C LEU A 210 -22.56 11.01 32.55
N GLU A 211 -21.59 10.21 32.98
CA GLU A 211 -21.69 9.42 34.22
C GLU A 211 -21.91 10.32 35.44
N LYS A 212 -21.19 11.44 35.52
CA LYS A 212 -21.35 12.41 36.60
C LYS A 212 -22.73 13.08 36.58
N GLU A 213 -23.22 13.51 35.42
CA GLU A 213 -24.55 14.09 35.25
C GLU A 213 -25.66 13.10 35.61
N ILE A 214 -25.52 11.83 35.20
CA ILE A 214 -26.46 10.75 35.57
C ILE A 214 -26.44 10.54 37.09
N SER A 215 -25.26 10.46 37.71
CA SER A 215 -25.12 10.32 39.16
C SER A 215 -25.77 11.49 39.91
N GLN A 216 -25.50 12.72 39.51
CA GLN A 216 -26.06 13.93 40.16
C GLN A 216 -27.57 14.00 40.04
N ARG A 217 -28.13 13.66 38.87
CA ARG A 217 -29.59 13.58 38.69
C ARG A 217 -30.19 12.46 39.54
N GLY A 218 -29.58 11.26 39.53
CA GLY A 218 -30.03 10.14 40.35
C GLY A 218 -30.02 10.46 41.85
N ASP A 219 -28.96 11.10 42.33
CA ASP A 219 -28.86 11.55 43.72
C ASP A 219 -29.95 12.60 44.05
N THR A 220 -30.24 13.51 43.12
CA THR A 220 -31.31 14.51 43.27
C THR A 220 -32.68 13.85 43.41
N ASP A 221 -32.99 12.87 42.56
CA ASP A 221 -34.25 12.12 42.59
C ASP A 221 -34.41 11.33 43.91
N VAL A 222 -33.32 10.75 44.43
CA VAL A 222 -33.32 10.05 45.74
C VAL A 222 -33.57 11.04 46.88
N VAL A 223 -32.98 12.22 46.86
CA VAL A 223 -33.22 13.27 47.86
C VAL A 223 -34.69 13.73 47.84
N GLU A 224 -35.28 13.89 46.65
CA GLU A 224 -36.69 14.24 46.50
C GLU A 224 -37.61 13.14 47.05
N ALA A 225 -37.33 11.87 46.74
CA ALA A 225 -38.08 10.72 47.25
C ALA A 225 -38.00 10.62 48.79
N VAL A 226 -36.83 10.86 49.39
CA VAL A 226 -36.67 10.88 50.85
C VAL A 226 -37.46 12.03 51.49
N ASN A 227 -37.45 13.22 50.89
CA ASN A 227 -38.23 14.35 51.39
C ASN A 227 -39.74 14.08 51.30
N LEU A 228 -40.19 13.49 50.19
CA LEU A 228 -41.59 13.09 50.02
C LEU A 228 -41.98 12.05 51.08
N LEU A 229 -41.14 11.03 51.33
CA LEU A 229 -41.38 10.02 52.36
C LEU A 229 -41.50 10.64 53.75
N ARG A 230 -40.57 11.51 54.15
CA ARG A 230 -40.63 12.22 55.44
C ARG A 230 -41.87 13.09 55.58
N THR A 231 -42.31 13.73 54.49
CA THR A 231 -43.55 14.52 54.47
C THR A 231 -44.77 13.62 54.68
N LYS A 232 -44.79 12.45 54.04
CA LYS A 232 -45.84 11.44 54.24
C LYS A 232 -45.83 10.87 55.66
N GLU A 233 -44.67 10.58 56.23
CA GLU A 233 -44.52 10.13 57.61
C GLU A 233 -45.02 11.20 58.61
N ALA A 234 -44.64 12.46 58.43
CA ALA A 234 -45.10 13.56 59.28
C ALA A 234 -46.62 13.77 59.18
N ALA A 235 -47.18 13.73 57.98
CA ALA A 235 -48.63 13.82 57.77
C ALA A 235 -49.36 12.63 58.41
N TYR A 236 -48.81 11.41 58.31
CA TYR A 236 -49.35 10.21 58.92
C TYR A 236 -49.31 10.28 60.45
N GLN A 237 -48.20 10.74 61.04
CA GLN A 237 -48.09 10.96 62.49
C GLN A 237 -49.06 12.04 62.97
N ALA A 238 -49.21 13.14 62.25
CA ALA A 238 -50.19 14.19 62.58
C ALA A 238 -51.63 13.67 62.50
N ALA A 239 -51.96 12.88 61.48
CA ALA A 239 -53.26 12.22 61.35
C ALA A 239 -53.52 11.22 62.48
N LEU A 240 -52.50 10.45 62.88
CA LEU A 240 -52.59 9.50 64.01
C LEU A 240 -52.79 10.24 65.34
N LEU A 241 -52.06 11.33 65.59
CA LEU A 241 -52.23 12.18 66.77
C LEU A 241 -53.59 12.88 66.79
N ALA A 242 -54.06 13.37 65.63
CA ALA A 242 -55.40 13.91 65.50
C ALA A 242 -56.46 12.84 65.79
N SER A 243 -56.30 11.63 65.23
CA SER A 243 -57.16 10.48 65.48
C SER A 243 -57.13 10.05 66.94
N SER A 244 -55.96 10.00 67.59
CA SER A 244 -55.84 9.64 69.01
C SER A 244 -56.41 10.72 69.92
N LYS A 245 -56.28 11.99 69.56
CA LYS A 245 -56.90 13.12 70.28
C LYS A 245 -58.42 13.10 70.14
N ILE A 246 -58.94 12.77 68.96
CA ILE A 246 -60.38 12.53 68.73
C ILE A 246 -60.86 11.33 69.55
N MET A 247 -60.12 10.22 69.56
CA MET A 247 -60.45 9.05 70.36
C MET A 247 -60.43 9.35 71.88
N ASN A 248 -59.46 10.13 72.38
CA ASN A 248 -59.39 10.55 73.78
C ASN A 248 -60.47 11.58 74.17
N LEU A 249 -60.81 12.53 73.28
CA LEU A 249 -61.96 13.44 73.48
C LEU A 249 -63.30 12.69 73.48
N SER A 250 -63.40 11.54 72.81
CA SER A 250 -64.65 10.76 72.73
C SER A 250 -64.91 9.83 73.92
N LEU A 251 -63.94 9.64 74.83
CA LEU A 251 -64.06 8.64 75.91
C LEU A 251 -63.70 9.15 77.32
N MET A 252 -63.00 10.27 77.49
CA MET A 252 -62.62 10.81 78.83
C MET A 252 -63.32 12.12 79.23
N ASP A 253 -64.21 12.67 78.40
CA ASP A 253 -65.00 13.88 78.71
C ASP A 253 -66.48 13.58 78.98
N TYR A 254 -66.82 12.31 79.24
CA TYR A 254 -68.19 11.85 79.50
C TYR A 254 -68.37 11.01 80.79
N LEU A 255 -67.38 11.02 81.69
CA LEU A 255 -67.52 10.56 83.08
C LEU A 255 -66.97 11.64 84.01
#